data_AF-A0A1N6S8B4-F1
#
_entry.id   AF-A0A1N6S8B4-F1
#
_cell.length_a   1.000
_cell.length_b   1.000
_cell.length_c   1.000
_cell.angle_alpha   90.00
_cell.angle_beta   90.00
_cell.angle_gamma   90.00
#
_symmetry.space_group_name_H-M   'P 1'
#
loop_
_entity.id
_entity.type
_entity.pdbx_description
1 polymer ?
#
loop_
_entity_poly.entity_id
_entity_poly.type
_entity_poly.pdbx_seq_one_letter_code
_entity_poly.pdbx_strand_id
1 'polypeptide(L)'
;MIEAIEAVLKHWGEAVLCGVPSGGLGSPAGTLVEWKGCPPRTGAAGSRMLLAGAGPDYLVSEVSAALAAVERTEGGELLRRLAYRRYTFVPALTVEEQVRDLDLGRGDAGRRAYTRAVERLHKLLEAELQARMAARKAALGKAKREGDRLRAASLQQAAKAHSGRGAELYRLTAADRSSGDSAPVGAVAPRQAHVRNNR
;
A
#
# COMPACT_ATOMS: atom_id res chain seq x y z
N MET A 1 -13.31 -22.11 20.86
CA MET A 1 -13.58 -20.89 20.05
C MET A 1 -12.51 -19.84 20.35
N ILE A 2 -12.10 -19.03 19.36
CA ILE A 2 -11.04 -18.01 19.52
C ILE A 2 -11.69 -16.62 19.46
N GLU A 3 -11.71 -15.89 20.58
CA GLU A 3 -12.46 -14.62 20.73
C GLU A 3 -11.98 -13.52 19.77
N ALA A 4 -10.67 -13.39 19.58
CA ALA A 4 -10.12 -12.39 18.66
C ALA A 4 -10.59 -12.64 17.21
N ILE A 5 -10.66 -13.90 16.80
CA ILE A 5 -11.14 -14.29 15.47
C ILE A 5 -12.64 -14.09 15.34
N GLU A 6 -13.42 -14.36 16.40
CA GLU A 6 -14.85 -14.08 16.43
C GLU A 6 -15.14 -12.59 16.18
N ALA A 7 -14.41 -11.70 16.86
CA ALA A 7 -14.57 -10.26 16.68
C ALA A 7 -14.23 -9.80 15.25
N VAL A 8 -13.14 -10.32 14.68
CA VAL A 8 -12.72 -10.02 13.31
C VAL A 8 -13.75 -10.51 12.29
N LEU A 9 -14.33 -11.71 12.48
CA LEU A 9 -15.35 -12.26 11.60
C LEU A 9 -16.69 -11.52 11.70
N LYS A 10 -17.08 -11.06 12.90
CA LYS A 10 -18.26 -10.19 13.08
C LYS A 10 -18.10 -8.88 12.32
N HIS A 11 -16.94 -8.23 12.45
CA HIS A 11 -16.64 -7.01 11.72
C HIS A 11 -16.65 -7.23 10.19
N TRP A 12 -16.05 -8.34 9.72
CA TRP A 12 -16.11 -8.73 8.32
C TRP A 12 -17.55 -8.95 7.85
N GLY A 13 -18.37 -9.65 8.62
CA GLY A 13 -19.76 -9.94 8.28
C GLY A 13 -20.63 -8.69 8.20
N GLU A 14 -20.44 -7.76 9.13
CA GLU A 14 -21.06 -6.43 9.11
C GLU A 14 -20.65 -5.63 7.86
N ALA A 15 -19.36 -5.63 7.51
CA ALA A 15 -18.86 -4.97 6.31
C ALA A 15 -19.39 -5.59 5.01
N VAL A 16 -19.61 -6.91 4.97
CA VAL A 16 -20.24 -7.58 3.82
C VAL A 16 -21.72 -7.19 3.69
N LEU A 17 -22.43 -7.05 4.82
CA LEU A 17 -23.84 -6.70 4.87
C LEU A 17 -24.14 -5.26 4.48
N CYS A 18 -23.42 -4.31 5.09
CA CYS A 18 -23.63 -2.88 4.85
C CYS A 18 -23.05 -2.41 3.50
N GLY A 19 -22.36 -3.31 2.78
CA GLY A 19 -21.40 -2.95 1.76
C GLY A 19 -20.14 -2.42 2.44
N VAL A 20 -18.98 -2.79 1.90
CA VAL A 20 -17.73 -2.10 2.24
C VAL A 20 -18.01 -0.62 1.97
N PRO A 21 -17.78 0.32 2.91
CA PRO A 21 -17.72 1.72 2.56
C PRO A 21 -16.53 1.82 1.61
N SER A 22 -16.78 1.54 0.32
CA SER A 22 -15.84 1.91 -0.72
C SER A 22 -15.61 3.36 -0.41
N GLY A 23 -14.38 3.70 -0.03
CA GLY A 23 -13.93 5.07 0.04
C GLY A 23 -13.99 5.63 -1.38
N GLY A 24 -15.19 5.74 -1.94
CA GLY A 24 -15.54 6.82 -2.83
C GLY A 24 -15.26 8.02 -1.97
N LEU A 25 -14.04 8.54 -2.13
CA LEU A 25 -13.57 9.77 -1.55
C LEU A 25 -14.76 10.73 -1.63
N GLY A 26 -15.40 10.99 -0.49
CA GLY A 26 -16.50 11.94 -0.43
C GLY A 26 -15.99 13.19 -1.13
N SER A 27 -16.77 13.72 -2.09
CA SER A 27 -16.41 14.67 -3.16
C SER A 27 -14.96 15.21 -3.15
N PRO A 28 -14.27 15.37 -4.29
CA PRO A 28 -12.89 15.90 -4.33
C PRO A 28 -12.63 17.13 -3.41
N ALA A 29 -13.63 17.99 -3.24
CA ALA A 29 -13.62 19.10 -2.27
C ALA A 29 -13.61 18.66 -0.79
N GLY A 30 -14.44 17.69 -0.39
CA GLY A 30 -14.46 17.12 0.97
C GLY A 30 -13.14 16.45 1.34
N THR A 31 -12.53 15.71 0.41
CA THR A 31 -11.21 15.10 0.63
C THR A 31 -10.10 16.15 0.79
N LEU A 32 -10.19 17.28 0.07
CA LEU A 32 -9.24 18.39 0.22
C LEU A 32 -9.35 19.07 1.59
N VAL A 33 -10.57 19.21 2.13
CA VAL A 33 -10.80 19.77 3.47
C VAL A 33 -10.31 18.83 4.56
N GLU A 34 -10.63 17.53 4.44
CA GLU A 34 -10.23 16.51 5.41
C GLU A 34 -8.71 16.35 5.48
N TRP A 35 -8.04 16.30 4.32
CA TRP A 35 -6.59 16.07 4.23
C TRP A 35 -5.76 17.34 4.06
N LYS A 36 -6.36 18.52 4.31
CA LYS A 36 -5.71 19.85 4.24
C LYS A 36 -4.85 20.05 2.99
N GLY A 37 -5.36 19.64 1.82
CA GLY A 37 -4.67 19.80 0.54
C GLY A 37 -3.64 18.71 0.18
N CYS A 38 -3.42 17.71 1.03
CA CYS A 38 -2.61 16.52 0.72
C CYS A 38 -3.47 15.24 0.72
N PRO A 39 -4.48 15.13 -0.16
CA PRO A 39 -5.18 13.87 -0.32
C PRO A 39 -4.15 12.79 -0.75
N PRO A 40 -4.24 11.56 -0.22
CA PRO A 40 -3.37 10.48 -0.65
C PRO A 40 -3.44 10.38 -2.18
N ARG A 41 -2.28 10.41 -2.85
CA ARG A 41 -2.14 10.44 -4.33
C ARG A 41 -2.54 9.12 -5.00
N THR A 42 -3.74 8.65 -4.74
CA THR A 42 -4.34 7.44 -5.30
C THR A 42 -5.84 7.66 -5.43
N GLY A 43 -6.20 8.64 -6.26
CA GLY A 43 -7.54 8.72 -6.83
C GLY A 43 -7.68 7.69 -7.93
N ALA A 44 -8.13 6.49 -7.57
CA ALA A 44 -8.86 5.54 -8.41
C ALA A 44 -9.19 4.32 -7.57
N ALA A 45 -10.37 3.75 -7.80
CA ALA A 45 -10.68 2.35 -7.51
C ALA A 45 -9.68 1.45 -8.28
N GLY A 46 -8.45 1.40 -7.78
CA GLY A 46 -7.33 0.67 -8.34
C GLY A 46 -6.84 -0.32 -7.29
N SER A 47 -6.64 -1.55 -7.73
CA SER A 47 -6.23 -2.76 -7.01
C SER A 47 -4.88 -2.67 -6.26
N ARG A 48 -4.33 -1.48 -6.03
CA ARG A 48 -3.09 -1.30 -5.28
C ARG A 48 -3.40 -1.01 -3.83
N MET A 49 -3.33 -2.09 -3.04
CA MET A 49 -3.05 -2.05 -1.62
C MET A 49 -1.96 -1.01 -1.37
N LEU A 50 -2.31 0.08 -0.66
CA LEU A 50 -1.34 1.07 -0.22
C LEU A 50 -0.23 0.33 0.53
N LEU A 51 1.03 0.67 0.25
CA LEU A 51 2.18 0.08 0.92
C LEU A 51 1.92 0.11 2.43
N ALA A 52 1.91 -1.06 3.08
CA ALA A 52 1.58 -1.27 4.50
C ALA A 52 0.09 -1.34 4.92
N GLY A 53 -0.86 -1.58 4.01
CA GLY A 53 -2.25 -1.91 4.39
C GLY A 53 -3.12 -0.71 4.77
N ALA A 54 -2.79 0.48 4.26
CA ALA A 54 -3.45 1.73 4.60
C ALA A 54 -4.73 2.01 3.80
N GLY A 55 -5.59 1.03 3.57
CA GLY A 55 -6.94 1.23 2.99
C GLY A 55 -8.00 1.19 4.08
N PRO A 56 -9.13 1.94 3.95
CA PRO A 56 -10.18 2.01 4.97
C PRO A 56 -10.71 0.62 5.39
N ASP A 57 -10.68 -0.37 4.49
CA ASP A 57 -11.19 -1.73 4.76
C ASP A 57 -10.17 -2.84 4.46
N TYR A 58 -8.90 -2.56 4.76
CA TYR A 58 -7.83 -3.54 4.58
C TYR A 58 -8.06 -4.82 5.39
N LEU A 59 -8.57 -4.72 6.63
CA LEU A 59 -8.86 -5.90 7.46
C LEU A 59 -9.93 -6.79 6.82
N VAL A 60 -11.02 -6.21 6.33
CA VAL A 60 -12.11 -6.93 5.65
C VAL A 60 -11.61 -7.64 4.40
N SER A 61 -10.74 -6.97 3.62
CA SER A 61 -10.08 -7.54 2.44
C SER A 61 -9.19 -8.73 2.82
N GLU A 62 -8.46 -8.63 3.92
CA GLU A 62 -7.62 -9.72 4.42
C GLU A 62 -8.40 -10.93 4.89
N VAL A 63 -9.48 -10.70 5.65
CA VAL A 63 -10.37 -11.77 6.07
C VAL A 63 -10.99 -12.46 4.87
N SER A 64 -11.46 -11.70 3.87
CA SER A 64 -12.02 -12.25 2.64
C SER A 64 -11.00 -13.11 1.87
N ALA A 65 -9.77 -12.62 1.75
CA ALA A 65 -8.71 -13.33 1.06
C ALA A 65 -8.20 -14.56 1.84
N ALA A 66 -8.25 -14.52 3.18
CA ALA A 66 -7.95 -15.66 4.04
C ALA A 66 -9.07 -16.71 3.99
N LEU A 67 -10.34 -16.32 4.02
CA LEU A 67 -11.48 -17.23 3.82
C LEU A 67 -11.43 -17.91 2.44
N ALA A 68 -11.06 -17.19 1.38
CA ALA A 68 -10.84 -17.77 0.06
C ALA A 68 -9.64 -18.74 0.02
N ALA A 69 -8.67 -18.61 0.92
CA ALA A 69 -7.59 -19.59 1.08
C ALA A 69 -8.08 -20.83 1.84
N VAL A 70 -8.83 -20.63 2.92
CA VAL A 70 -9.46 -21.71 3.69
C VAL A 70 -10.40 -22.55 2.80
N GLU A 71 -11.17 -21.93 1.92
CA GLU A 71 -12.05 -22.61 0.95
C GLU A 71 -11.34 -23.66 0.10
N ARG A 72 -10.08 -23.39 -0.28
CA ARG A 72 -9.27 -24.28 -1.13
C ARG A 72 -8.70 -25.48 -0.36
N THR A 73 -8.86 -25.53 0.96
CA THR A 73 -8.44 -26.67 1.78
C THR A 73 -9.49 -27.78 1.78
N GLU A 74 -9.11 -28.98 2.24
CA GLU A 74 -10.05 -30.09 2.34
C GLU A 74 -11.23 -29.75 3.27
N GLY A 75 -12.46 -29.89 2.77
CA GLY A 75 -13.67 -29.47 3.50
C GLY A 75 -13.75 -27.96 3.76
N GLY A 76 -12.97 -27.14 3.05
CA GLY A 76 -12.92 -25.69 3.17
C GLY A 76 -14.21 -24.99 2.72
N GLU A 77 -14.88 -25.53 1.71
CA GLU A 77 -16.15 -25.00 1.20
C GLU A 77 -17.23 -24.94 2.30
N LEU A 78 -17.33 -25.99 3.11
CA LEU A 78 -18.23 -26.02 4.26
C LEU A 78 -17.92 -24.90 5.26
N LEU A 79 -16.63 -24.67 5.52
CA LEU A 79 -16.19 -23.62 6.46
C LEU A 79 -16.46 -22.22 5.91
N ARG A 80 -16.29 -22.00 4.60
CA ARG A 80 -16.64 -20.73 3.98
C ARG A 80 -18.14 -20.49 4.07
N ARG A 81 -18.96 -21.47 3.71
CA ARG A 81 -20.43 -21.39 3.86
C ARG A 81 -20.83 -21.11 5.31
N LEU A 82 -20.21 -21.78 6.28
CA LEU A 82 -20.43 -21.53 7.70
C LEU A 82 -20.14 -20.08 8.08
N ALA A 83 -19.02 -19.52 7.63
CA ALA A 83 -18.68 -18.11 7.90
C ALA A 83 -19.76 -17.16 7.35
N TYR A 84 -20.21 -17.36 6.11
CA TYR A 84 -21.30 -16.55 5.55
C TYR A 84 -22.59 -16.67 6.38
N ARG A 85 -23.06 -17.90 6.63
CA ARG A 85 -24.31 -18.12 7.38
C ARG A 85 -24.28 -17.52 8.79
N ARG A 86 -23.12 -17.57 9.44
CA ARG A 86 -22.98 -17.11 10.83
C ARG A 86 -22.83 -15.59 10.95
N TYR A 87 -22.09 -14.95 10.05
CA TYR A 87 -21.69 -13.53 10.24
C TYR A 87 -22.39 -12.54 9.30
N THR A 88 -23.05 -12.99 8.22
CA THR A 88 -23.64 -12.09 7.21
C THR A 88 -25.18 -12.09 7.20
N PHE A 89 -25.84 -12.55 8.25
CA PHE A 89 -27.31 -12.58 8.33
C PHE A 89 -27.82 -11.68 9.45
N VAL A 90 -28.80 -10.84 9.12
CA VAL A 90 -29.54 -9.99 10.07
C VAL A 90 -31.04 -10.18 9.83
N PRO A 91 -31.81 -10.67 10.81
CA PRO A 91 -31.36 -11.16 12.12
C PRO A 91 -30.45 -12.39 12.00
N ALA A 92 -29.60 -12.62 13.00
CA ALA A 92 -28.69 -13.76 13.03
C ALA A 92 -29.46 -15.09 13.04
N LEU A 93 -29.05 -16.05 12.22
CA LEU A 93 -29.63 -17.38 12.17
C LEU A 93 -29.37 -18.11 13.50
N THR A 94 -30.36 -18.88 13.97
CA THR A 94 -30.20 -19.79 15.11
C THR A 94 -29.20 -20.89 14.79
N VAL A 95 -28.62 -21.53 15.81
CA VAL A 95 -27.66 -22.64 15.61
C VAL A 95 -28.34 -23.79 14.88
N GLU A 96 -29.60 -24.08 15.21
CA GLU A 96 -30.42 -25.11 14.56
C GLU A 96 -30.62 -24.85 13.07
N GLU A 97 -30.92 -23.61 12.69
CA GLU A 97 -31.04 -23.22 11.28
C GLU A 97 -29.70 -23.36 10.55
N GLN A 98 -28.61 -22.91 11.15
CA GLN A 98 -27.28 -23.04 10.56
C GLN A 98 -26.86 -24.51 10.39
N VAL A 99 -27.14 -25.36 11.38
CA VAL A 99 -26.90 -26.82 11.32
C VAL A 99 -27.67 -27.46 10.17
N ARG A 100 -28.94 -27.08 10.00
CA ARG A 100 -29.79 -27.57 8.92
C ARG A 100 -29.30 -27.09 7.55
N ASP A 101 -29.01 -25.81 7.41
CA ASP A 101 -28.61 -25.19 6.13
C ASP A 101 -27.22 -25.64 5.65
N LEU A 102 -26.38 -26.10 6.57
CA LEU A 102 -25.05 -26.66 6.31
C LEU A 102 -25.05 -28.18 6.22
N ASP A 103 -26.21 -28.83 6.37
CA ASP A 103 -26.37 -30.29 6.36
C ASP A 103 -25.41 -31.02 7.31
N LEU A 104 -25.26 -30.50 8.53
CA LEU A 104 -24.32 -31.05 9.54
C LEU A 104 -24.89 -32.23 10.34
N GLY A 105 -26.06 -32.75 9.94
CA GLY A 105 -26.80 -33.78 10.65
C GLY A 105 -27.92 -33.22 11.54
N ARG A 106 -28.50 -34.09 12.39
CA ARG A 106 -29.67 -33.77 13.22
C ARG A 106 -29.36 -33.84 14.71
N GLY A 107 -30.12 -33.08 15.51
CA GLY A 107 -30.05 -33.10 16.97
C GLY A 107 -28.65 -32.78 17.51
N ASP A 108 -28.25 -33.46 18.58
CA ASP A 108 -26.98 -33.18 19.27
C ASP A 108 -25.74 -33.51 18.45
N ALA A 109 -25.82 -34.49 17.55
CA ALA A 109 -24.73 -34.81 16.65
C ALA A 109 -24.44 -33.63 15.70
N GLY A 110 -25.49 -32.99 15.17
CA GLY A 110 -25.40 -31.80 14.34
C GLY A 110 -24.80 -30.60 15.09
N ARG A 111 -25.27 -30.35 16.33
CA ARG A 111 -24.68 -29.30 17.19
C ARG A 111 -23.20 -29.52 17.47
N ARG A 112 -22.77 -30.76 17.76
CA ARG A 112 -21.35 -31.08 17.95
C ARG A 112 -20.54 -30.92 16.67
N ALA A 113 -21.08 -31.31 15.51
CA ALA A 113 -20.44 -31.08 14.23
C ALA A 113 -20.27 -29.58 13.93
N TYR A 114 -21.28 -28.79 14.23
CA TYR A 114 -21.23 -27.33 14.13
C TYR A 114 -20.15 -26.70 15.00
N THR A 115 -20.11 -27.01 16.30
CA THR A 115 -19.08 -26.45 17.19
C THR A 115 -17.67 -26.80 16.71
N ARG A 116 -17.45 -28.05 16.26
CA ARG A 116 -16.17 -28.46 15.68
C ARG A 116 -15.83 -27.71 14.40
N ALA A 117 -16.83 -27.46 13.54
CA ALA A 117 -16.64 -26.68 12.31
C ALA A 117 -16.29 -25.22 12.61
N VAL A 118 -16.94 -24.59 13.59
CA VAL A 118 -16.61 -23.22 14.03
C VAL A 118 -15.18 -23.16 14.59
N GLU A 119 -14.79 -24.11 15.44
CA GLU A 119 -13.42 -24.13 15.97
C GLU A 119 -12.38 -24.36 14.88
N ARG A 120 -12.66 -25.23 13.91
CA ARG A 120 -11.80 -25.48 12.76
C ARG A 120 -11.67 -24.22 11.90
N LEU A 121 -12.78 -23.52 11.63
CA LEU A 121 -12.79 -22.25 10.91
C LEU A 121 -11.88 -21.22 11.61
N HIS A 122 -12.00 -21.06 12.93
CA HIS A 122 -11.20 -20.08 13.67
C HIS A 122 -9.70 -20.39 13.59
N LYS A 123 -9.32 -21.66 13.78
CA LYS A 123 -7.91 -22.09 13.73
C LYS A 123 -7.29 -21.90 12.35
N LEU A 124 -8.01 -22.29 11.29
CA LEU A 124 -7.51 -22.14 9.92
C LEU A 124 -7.42 -20.68 9.51
N LEU A 125 -8.42 -19.87 9.88
CA LEU A 125 -8.42 -18.45 9.58
C LEU A 125 -7.30 -17.71 10.32
N GLU A 126 -7.07 -18.03 11.60
CA GLU A 126 -5.96 -17.47 12.37
C GLU A 126 -4.61 -17.79 11.71
N ALA A 127 -4.38 -19.06 11.35
CA ALA A 127 -3.14 -19.49 10.72
C ALA A 127 -2.89 -18.75 9.39
N GLU A 128 -3.92 -18.62 8.56
CA GLU A 128 -3.84 -17.88 7.29
C GLU A 128 -3.55 -16.39 7.49
N LEU A 129 -4.24 -15.74 8.44
CA LEU A 129 -4.01 -14.33 8.76
C LEU A 129 -2.59 -14.09 9.29
N GLN A 130 -2.08 -14.97 10.16
CA GLN A 130 -0.71 -14.91 10.67
C GLN A 130 0.31 -15.09 9.54
N ALA A 131 0.11 -16.06 8.65
CA ALA A 131 0.98 -16.30 7.51
C ALA A 131 1.04 -15.07 6.58
N ARG A 132 -0.12 -14.46 6.29
CA ARG A 132 -0.23 -13.22 5.50
C ARG A 132 0.49 -12.04 6.16
N MET A 133 0.28 -11.86 7.46
CA MET A 133 0.94 -10.80 8.24
C MET A 133 2.47 -10.97 8.23
N ALA A 134 2.96 -12.19 8.40
CA ALA A 134 4.38 -12.50 8.34
C ALA A 134 4.98 -12.22 6.95
N ALA A 135 4.31 -12.67 5.88
CA ALA A 135 4.73 -12.43 4.51
C ALA A 135 4.83 -10.92 4.19
N ARG A 136 3.86 -10.14 4.67
CA ARG A 136 3.90 -8.67 4.53
C ARG A 136 5.03 -8.01 5.30
N LYS A 137 5.25 -8.42 6.55
CA LYS A 137 6.36 -7.90 7.35
C LYS A 137 7.70 -8.15 6.66
N ALA A 138 7.86 -9.32 6.04
CA ALA A 138 9.03 -9.64 5.23
C ALA A 138 9.14 -8.76 3.97
N ALA A 139 8.04 -8.55 3.25
CA ALA A 139 8.01 -7.69 2.07
C ALA A 139 8.35 -6.22 2.41
N LEU A 140 7.81 -5.69 3.52
CA LEU A 140 8.12 -4.35 4.01
C LEU A 140 9.60 -4.23 4.39
N GLY A 141 10.16 -5.25 5.05
CA GLY A 141 11.58 -5.30 5.36
C GLY A 141 12.47 -5.27 4.12
N LYS A 142 12.09 -5.97 3.05
CA LYS A 142 12.79 -5.93 1.75
C LYS A 142 12.70 -4.54 1.11
N ALA A 143 11.49 -3.97 1.03
CA ALA A 143 11.26 -2.65 0.45
C ALA A 143 12.04 -1.55 1.19
N LYS A 144 12.09 -1.61 2.53
CA LYS A 144 12.90 -0.67 3.33
C LYS A 144 14.39 -0.75 2.97
N ARG A 145 14.95 -1.97 2.93
CA ARG A 145 16.37 -2.19 2.58
C ARG A 145 16.68 -1.71 1.18
N GLU A 146 15.79 -1.94 0.23
CA GLU A 146 15.93 -1.45 -1.14
C GLU A 146 15.90 0.08 -1.20
N GLY A 147 14.95 0.72 -0.50
CA GLY A 147 14.90 2.18 -0.38
C GLY A 147 16.16 2.77 0.26
N ASP A 148 16.70 2.13 1.31
CA ASP A 148 17.94 2.56 1.96
C ASP A 148 19.16 2.42 1.03
N ARG A 149 19.23 1.33 0.24
CA ARG A 149 20.26 1.15 -0.79
C ARG A 149 20.18 2.23 -1.88
N LEU A 150 18.98 2.52 -2.38
CA LEU A 150 18.77 3.57 -3.38
C LEU A 150 19.14 4.96 -2.82
N ARG A 151 18.80 5.24 -1.56
CA ARG A 151 19.19 6.50 -0.89
C ARG A 151 20.71 6.60 -0.78
N ALA A 152 21.40 5.54 -0.37
CA ALA A 152 22.86 5.51 -0.28
C ALA A 152 23.52 5.71 -1.66
N ALA A 153 23.05 5.02 -2.69
CA ALA A 153 23.53 5.17 -4.06
C ALA A 153 23.32 6.60 -4.59
N SER A 154 22.15 7.18 -4.32
CA SER A 154 21.85 8.57 -4.69
C SER A 154 22.80 9.56 -4.02
N LEU A 155 23.11 9.37 -2.73
CA LEU A 155 24.06 10.23 -2.01
C LEU A 155 25.48 10.11 -2.57
N GLN A 156 25.92 8.89 -2.90
CA GLN A 156 27.22 8.66 -3.52
C GLN A 156 27.32 9.31 -4.91
N GLN A 157 26.27 9.17 -5.72
CA GLN A 157 26.20 9.80 -7.04
C GLN A 157 26.23 11.34 -6.92
N ALA A 158 25.47 11.91 -5.98
CA ALA A 158 25.49 13.34 -5.72
C ALA A 158 26.89 13.82 -5.29
N ALA A 159 27.53 13.13 -4.35
CA ALA A 159 28.88 13.45 -3.90
C ALA A 159 29.91 13.43 -5.06
N LYS A 160 29.83 12.41 -5.93
CA LYS A 160 30.69 12.31 -7.14
C LYS A 160 30.42 13.43 -8.14
N ALA A 161 29.16 13.81 -8.33
CA ALA A 161 28.81 14.93 -9.21
C ALA A 161 29.35 16.27 -8.66
N HIS A 162 29.28 16.49 -7.34
CA HIS A 162 29.82 17.67 -6.70
C HIS A 162 31.36 17.74 -6.75
N SER A 163 32.06 16.61 -6.53
CA SER A 163 33.52 16.58 -6.63
C SER A 163 34.01 16.76 -8.08
N GLY A 164 33.30 16.18 -9.06
CA GLY A 164 33.57 16.39 -10.48
C GLY A 164 33.44 17.86 -10.89
N ARG A 165 32.35 18.53 -10.47
CA ARG A 165 32.18 19.98 -10.68
C ARG A 165 33.26 20.82 -10.00
N GLY A 166 33.69 20.44 -8.79
CA GLY A 166 34.80 21.11 -8.10
C GLY A 166 36.12 21.01 -8.87
N ALA A 167 36.41 19.84 -9.45
CA ALA A 167 37.61 19.63 -10.27
C ALA A 167 37.57 20.40 -11.61
N GLU A 168 36.39 20.51 -12.23
CA GLU A 168 36.20 21.32 -13.45
C GLU A 168 36.40 22.82 -13.17
N LEU A 169 35.83 23.33 -12.07
CA LEU A 169 36.04 24.72 -11.64
C LEU A 169 37.51 25.01 -11.31
N TYR A 170 38.21 24.08 -10.66
CA TYR A 170 39.64 24.23 -10.35
C TYR A 170 40.54 24.15 -11.59
N ARG A 171 40.19 23.32 -12.60
CA ARG A 171 40.91 23.29 -13.89
C ARG A 171 40.72 24.57 -14.69
N LEU A 172 39.51 25.13 -14.73
CA LEU A 172 39.24 26.40 -15.42
C LEU A 172 40.03 27.56 -14.79
N THR A 173 40.07 27.62 -13.45
CA THR A 173 40.86 28.64 -12.73
C THR A 173 42.38 28.46 -12.83
N ALA A 174 42.87 27.23 -13.01
CA ALA A 174 44.28 26.96 -13.27
C ALA A 174 44.68 27.30 -14.72
N ALA A 175 43.78 27.09 -15.69
CA ALA A 175 43.99 27.47 -17.08
C ALA A 175 43.98 29.01 -17.27
N ASP A 176 43.18 29.74 -16.50
CA ASP A 176 43.13 31.21 -16.52
C ASP A 176 44.36 31.91 -15.90
N ARG A 177 45.24 31.17 -15.20
CA ARG A 177 46.49 31.74 -14.65
C ARG A 177 47.65 31.74 -15.64
N SER A 178 47.44 31.28 -16.87
CA SER A 178 48.41 31.38 -17.97
C SER A 178 48.03 32.50 -18.93
N SER A 179 48.04 33.73 -18.43
CA SER A 179 48.00 34.96 -19.22
C SER A 179 49.21 35.80 -18.85
N GLY A 180 50.40 35.26 -19.12
CA GLY A 180 51.61 36.07 -19.28
C GLY A 180 51.52 36.80 -20.61
N ASP A 181 50.69 37.83 -20.69
CA ASP A 181 50.73 38.82 -21.76
C ASP A 181 50.32 40.18 -21.19
N SER A 182 51.31 40.86 -20.63
CA SER A 182 51.23 42.29 -20.38
C SER A 182 51.27 43.00 -21.74
N ALA A 183 50.11 43.27 -22.34
CA ALA A 183 50.03 44.20 -23.46
C ALA A 183 50.15 45.65 -22.95
N PRO A 184 51.02 46.49 -23.54
CA PRO A 184 51.25 47.84 -23.06
C PRO A 184 50.04 48.74 -23.39
N VAL A 185 49.73 49.62 -22.44
CA VAL A 185 48.71 50.65 -22.59
C VAL A 185 49.19 51.66 -23.63
N GLY A 186 48.52 51.69 -24.79
CA GLY A 186 48.53 52.84 -25.70
C GLY A 186 48.89 52.52 -27.15
N ALA A 187 47.89 52.57 -28.04
CA ALA A 187 47.96 53.28 -29.32
C ALA A 187 46.64 53.14 -30.11
N VAL A 188 45.97 54.27 -30.28
CA VAL A 188 45.32 54.74 -31.53
C VAL A 188 44.12 53.95 -32.09
N ALA A 189 42.96 54.61 -32.06
CA ALA A 189 41.75 54.27 -32.82
C ALA A 189 41.98 54.38 -34.35
N PRO A 190 41.18 53.66 -35.17
CA PRO A 190 40.37 54.43 -36.11
C PRO A 190 38.95 53.90 -36.40
N ARG A 191 38.05 54.89 -36.54
CA ARG A 191 37.02 55.07 -37.58
C ARG A 191 35.75 54.21 -37.58
N GLN A 192 34.68 54.91 -37.19
CA GLN A 192 33.37 55.05 -37.86
C GLN A 192 32.89 53.92 -38.79
N ALA A 193 31.74 53.36 -38.44
CA ALA A 193 30.83 52.68 -39.37
C ALA A 193 29.50 53.45 -39.45
N HIS A 194 28.95 53.53 -40.66
CA HIS A 194 27.79 54.32 -41.04
C HIS A 194 26.45 53.79 -40.47
N VAL A 195 25.68 54.66 -39.83
CA VAL A 195 24.27 54.44 -39.54
C VAL A 195 23.45 54.77 -40.79
N ARG A 196 22.84 53.75 -41.40
CA ARG A 196 21.78 53.93 -42.41
C ARG A 196 20.44 54.09 -41.69
N ASN A 197 19.86 55.28 -41.75
CA ASN A 197 18.46 55.52 -41.44
C ASN A 197 17.59 54.94 -42.57
N ASN A 198 16.56 54.16 -42.19
CA ASN A 198 15.43 53.86 -43.05
C ASN A 198 14.15 54.27 -42.34
N ARG A 199 13.61 55.40 -42.83
CA ARG A 199 12.22 55.92 -42.78
C ARG A 199 11.55 56.08 -41.42
#